data_AF-B1KPS3-F1
#
_entry.id   AF-B1KPS3-F1
#
_cell.length_a   1.000
_cell.length_b   1.000
_cell.length_c   1.000
_cell.angle_alpha   90.00
_cell.angle_beta   90.00
_cell.angle_gamma   90.00
#
_symmetry.space_group_name_H-M   'P 1'
#
loop_
_entity.id
_entity.type
_entity.pdbx_description
1 polymer ?
#
loop_
_entity_poly.entity_id
_entity_poly.type
_entity_poly.pdbx_seq_one_letter_code
_entity_poly.pdbx_strand_id
1 'polypeptide(L)'
;MNSISEQIVESFGIMLLGMGLVFVFLTVLILGVKLVAWRFAPLPITPKTPAENGSATQNQGVDPKMVAVITAAIEQYRAKA
;
A
#
# COMPACT_ATOMS: atom_id res chain seq x y z
N MET A 1 -26.35 -7.72 48.61
CA MET A 1 -25.63 -6.63 47.93
C MET A 1 -24.49 -7.18 47.05
N ASN A 2 -24.71 -8.26 46.30
CA ASN A 2 -23.69 -8.88 45.42
C ASN A 2 -24.05 -8.82 43.92
N SER A 3 -25.17 -8.20 43.56
CA SER A 3 -25.78 -8.34 42.22
C SER A 3 -25.24 -7.37 41.16
N ILE A 4 -24.73 -6.20 41.55
CA ILE A 4 -24.17 -5.22 40.60
C ILE A 4 -22.87 -5.76 39.98
N SER A 5 -21.99 -6.36 40.79
CA SER A 5 -20.72 -6.89 40.33
C SER A 5 -20.91 -8.01 39.30
N GLU A 6 -21.94 -8.84 39.51
CA GLU A 6 -22.31 -9.95 38.63
C GLU A 6 -22.85 -9.45 37.28
N GLN A 7 -23.72 -8.44 37.28
CA GLN A 7 -24.24 -7.80 36.05
C GLN A 7 -23.15 -7.11 35.22
N ILE A 8 -22.16 -6.48 35.87
CA ILE A 8 -21.03 -5.85 35.19
C ILE A 8 -20.17 -6.91 34.50
N VAL A 9 -19.87 -8.02 35.18
CA VAL A 9 -19.11 -9.14 34.61
C VAL A 9 -19.84 -9.73 33.41
N GLU A 10 -21.14 -9.93 33.51
CA GLU A 10 -21.95 -10.48 32.43
C GLU A 10 -21.98 -9.54 31.23
N SER A 11 -22.20 -8.24 31.46
CA SER A 11 -22.17 -7.20 30.42
C SER A 11 -20.80 -7.09 29.74
N PHE A 12 -19.72 -7.22 30.51
CA PHE A 12 -18.36 -7.24 29.99
C PHE A 12 -18.12 -8.45 29.09
N GLY A 13 -18.68 -9.61 29.45
CA GLY A 13 -18.69 -10.81 28.61
C GLY A 13 -19.35 -10.57 27.24
N ILE A 14 -20.51 -9.90 27.22
CA ILE A 14 -21.21 -9.55 25.97
C ILE A 14 -20.42 -8.53 25.14
N MET A 15 -19.79 -7.54 25.77
CA MET A 15 -18.90 -6.59 25.08
C MET A 15 -17.74 -7.33 24.40
N LEU A 16 -17.09 -8.24 25.13
CA LEU A 16 -15.97 -9.01 24.63
C LEU A 16 -16.40 -9.95 23.49
N LEU A 17 -17.59 -10.54 23.59
CA LEU A 17 -18.18 -11.36 22.53
C LEU A 17 -18.40 -10.54 21.25
N GLY A 18 -18.96 -9.34 21.37
CA GLY A 18 -19.19 -8.44 20.25
C GLY A 18 -17.88 -7.99 19.59
N MET A 19 -16.90 -7.56 20.39
CA MET A 19 -15.58 -7.16 19.89
C MET A 19 -14.81 -8.33 19.28
N GLY A 20 -14.91 -9.53 19.88
CA GLY A 20 -14.31 -10.75 19.37
C GLY A 20 -14.89 -11.17 18.02
N LEU A 21 -16.21 -11.13 17.86
CA LEU A 21 -16.88 -11.44 16.59
C LEU A 21 -16.42 -10.50 15.47
N VAL A 22 -16.42 -9.18 15.74
CA VAL A 22 -15.97 -8.18 14.77
C VAL A 22 -14.51 -8.40 14.39
N PHE A 23 -13.65 -8.68 15.38
CA PHE A 23 -12.23 -8.95 15.14
C PHE A 23 -12.02 -10.19 14.27
N VAL A 24 -12.71 -11.29 14.56
CA VAL A 24 -12.68 -12.51 13.73
C VAL A 24 -13.17 -12.22 12.32
N PHE A 25 -14.28 -11.50 12.18
CA PHE A 25 -14.84 -11.13 10.88
C PHE A 25 -13.84 -10.30 10.05
N LEU A 26 -13.27 -9.25 10.63
CA LEU A 26 -12.26 -8.42 9.98
C LEU A 26 -11.00 -9.22 9.62
N THR A 27 -10.57 -10.12 10.50
CA THR A 27 -9.42 -10.99 10.25
C THR A 27 -9.67 -11.86 9.01
N VAL A 28 -10.84 -12.49 8.92
CA VAL A 28 -11.24 -13.28 7.75
C VAL A 28 -11.27 -12.43 6.48
N LEU A 29 -11.82 -11.21 6.55
CA LEU A 29 -11.82 -10.27 5.43
C LEU A 29 -10.40 -9.90 4.98
N ILE A 30 -9.51 -9.57 5.92
CA ILE A 30 -8.11 -9.25 5.63
C ILE A 30 -7.42 -10.46 5.00
N LEU A 31 -7.66 -11.68 5.48
CA LEU A 31 -7.13 -12.90 4.88
C LEU A 31 -7.65 -13.09 3.44
N GLY A 32 -8.93 -12.86 3.19
CA GLY A 32 -9.52 -12.91 1.86
C GLY A 32 -8.90 -11.91 0.91
N VAL A 33 -8.77 -10.64 1.33
CA VAL A 33 -8.12 -9.59 0.55
C VAL A 33 -6.64 -9.93 0.30
N LYS A 34 -5.93 -10.45 1.30
CA LYS A 34 -4.54 -10.90 1.13
C LYS A 34 -4.41 -12.08 0.18
N LEU A 35 -5.37 -13.01 0.17
CA LEU A 35 -5.37 -14.16 -0.73
C LEU A 35 -5.62 -13.72 -2.18
N VAL A 36 -6.56 -12.80 -2.37
CA VAL A 36 -6.82 -12.17 -3.67
C VAL A 36 -5.59 -11.36 -4.10
N ALA A 37 -5.01 -10.55 -3.22
CA ALA A 37 -3.80 -9.80 -3.51
C ALA A 37 -2.63 -10.74 -3.84
N TRP A 38 -2.45 -11.85 -3.14
CA TRP A 38 -1.39 -12.79 -3.46
C TRP A 38 -1.60 -13.49 -4.80
N ARG A 39 -2.86 -13.82 -5.14
CA ARG A 39 -3.19 -14.53 -6.39
C ARG A 39 -3.22 -13.62 -7.62
N PHE A 40 -3.58 -12.35 -7.45
CA PHE A 40 -3.79 -11.39 -8.53
C PHE A 40 -2.83 -10.20 -8.49
N ALA A 41 -1.92 -10.09 -7.53
CA ALA A 41 -0.89 -9.05 -7.56
C ALA A 41 0.01 -9.26 -8.77
N PRO A 42 0.09 -8.27 -9.67
CA PRO A 42 1.20 -8.19 -10.60
C PRO A 42 2.50 -8.11 -9.79
N LEU A 43 3.59 -8.70 -10.31
CA LEU A 43 4.93 -8.47 -9.77
C LEU A 43 5.09 -6.96 -9.52
N PRO A 44 5.63 -6.54 -8.36
CA PRO A 44 5.84 -5.14 -8.10
C PRO A 44 6.78 -4.59 -9.17
N ILE A 45 6.22 -3.95 -10.19
CA ILE A 45 6.87 -2.79 -10.78
C ILE A 45 7.00 -1.84 -9.61
N THR A 46 8.19 -1.76 -9.04
CA THR A 46 8.52 -0.79 -8.00
C THR A 46 7.94 0.54 -8.48
N PRO A 47 6.88 1.08 -7.85
CA PRO A 47 6.56 2.47 -8.08
C PRO A 47 7.82 3.16 -7.57
N LYS A 48 8.58 3.77 -8.47
CA LYS A 48 9.71 4.58 -8.08
C LYS A 48 9.11 5.63 -7.14
N THR A 49 9.23 5.41 -5.83
CA THR A 49 8.91 6.40 -4.81
C THR A 49 9.52 7.69 -5.33
N PRO A 50 8.76 8.77 -5.54
CA PRO A 50 9.38 10.08 -5.67
C PRO A 50 10.21 10.22 -4.41
N ALA A 51 11.54 10.09 -4.56
CA ALA A 51 12.45 10.23 -3.46
C ALA A 51 12.08 11.57 -2.81
N GLU A 52 11.73 11.48 -1.53
CA GLU A 52 11.62 12.62 -0.66
C GLU A 52 12.77 13.57 -1.00
N ASN A 53 12.45 14.85 -1.20
CA ASN A 53 13.40 15.90 -1.57
C ASN A 53 14.52 15.99 -0.52
N GLY A 54 15.49 15.08 -0.63
CA GLY A 54 16.78 15.13 0.01
C GLY A 54 17.69 15.88 -0.94
N SER A 55 18.06 17.08 -0.52
CA SER A 55 19.03 17.97 -1.15
C SER A 55 20.15 17.20 -1.87
N ALA A 56 20.08 17.14 -3.19
CA ALA A 56 21.20 16.76 -4.02
C ALA A 56 21.39 17.86 -5.05
N THR A 57 22.41 18.67 -4.78
CA THR A 57 23.07 19.63 -5.66
C THR A 57 22.69 19.51 -7.12
N GLN A 58 21.91 20.49 -7.58
CA GLN A 58 21.58 20.75 -8.97
C GLN A 58 22.89 21.00 -9.75
N ASN A 59 23.46 19.95 -10.32
CA ASN A 59 24.45 20.09 -11.37
C ASN A 59 23.73 20.66 -12.59
N GLN A 60 24.04 21.91 -12.91
CA GLN A 60 23.56 22.67 -14.07
C GLN A 60 24.18 22.16 -15.38
N GLY A 61 24.07 20.86 -15.63
CA GLY A 61 24.42 20.23 -16.89
C GLY A 61 23.23 19.38 -17.32
N VAL A 62 22.80 19.54 -18.58
CA VAL A 62 21.71 18.77 -19.17
C VAL A 62 21.86 17.30 -18.78
N ASP A 63 20.83 16.74 -18.12
CA ASP A 63 20.85 15.36 -17.64
C ASP A 63 21.16 14.44 -18.84
N PRO A 64 22.28 13.70 -18.83
CA PRO A 64 22.68 12.83 -19.94
C PRO A 64 21.60 11.80 -20.28
N LYS A 65 20.76 11.44 -19.30
CA LYS A 65 19.58 10.60 -19.53
C LYS A 65 18.56 11.27 -20.44
N MET A 66 18.36 12.58 -20.28
CA MET A 66 17.40 13.33 -21.06
C MET A 66 17.85 13.53 -22.51
N VAL A 67 19.16 13.70 -22.74
CA VAL A 67 19.75 13.70 -24.09
C VAL A 67 19.52 12.35 -24.78
N ALA A 68 19.78 11.23 -24.09
CA ALA A 68 19.59 9.89 -24.66
C ALA A 68 18.14 9.60 -25.06
N VAL A 69 17.17 10.05 -24.25
CA VAL A 69 15.74 9.91 -24.55
C VAL A 69 15.35 10.73 -25.78
N ILE A 70 15.84 11.96 -25.91
CA ILE A 70 15.54 12.82 -27.06
C ILE A 70 16.16 12.24 -28.34
N THR A 71 17.40 11.76 -28.29
CA THR A 71 18.06 11.12 -29.45
C THR A 71 17.29 9.88 -29.92
N ALA A 72 16.87 9.01 -29.00
CA ALA A 72 16.07 7.83 -29.34
C ALA A 72 14.72 8.21 -29.98
N ALA A 73 14.07 9.27 -29.48
CA ALA A 73 12.82 9.76 -30.05
C ALA A 73 13.00 10.29 -31.48
N ILE A 74 14.09 11.02 -31.75
CA ILE A 74 14.39 11.55 -33.09
C ILE A 74 14.69 10.41 -34.07
N GLU A 75 15.46 9.41 -33.64
CA GLU A 75 15.80 8.25 -34.48
C GLU A 75 14.55 7.43 -34.83
N GLN A 76 13.65 7.22 -33.87
CA GLN A 76 12.36 6.57 -34.14
C GLN A 76 11.49 7.39 -35.11
N TYR A 77 11.46 8.71 -34.98
CA TYR A 77 10.72 9.56 -35.91
C TYR A 77 11.30 9.47 -37.34
N ARG A 78 12.63 9.50 -37.48
CA ARG A 78 13.31 9.35 -38.77
C ARG A 78 13.17 7.96 -39.38
N ALA A 79 13.15 6.91 -38.58
CA ALA A 79 12.90 5.54 -39.06
C ALA A 79 11.44 5.32 -39.47
N LYS A 80 10.52 6.16 -38.98
CA LYS A 80 9.09 6.12 -39.27
C LYS A 80 8.65 7.10 -40.38
N ALA A 81 9.54 8.01 -40.79
CA ALA A 81 9.38 8.93 -41.92
C ALA A 81 10.01 8.35 -43.18
#